data_AF-A0A7X2BT79-F1
#
_entry.id   AF-A0A7X2BT79-F1
#
_cell.length_a   1.000
_cell.length_b   1.000
_cell.length_c   1.000
_cell.angle_alpha   90.00
_cell.angle_beta   90.00
_cell.angle_gamma   90.00
#
_symmetry.space_group_name_H-M   'P 1'
#
loop_
_entity.id
_entity.type
_entity.pdbx_description
1 polymer ?
#
loop_
_entity_poly.entity_id
_entity_poly.type
_entity_poly.pdbx_seq_one_letter_code
_entity_poly.pdbx_strand_id
1 'polypeptide(L)'
;FANARQFAAYFGLVPKQNSSGEKVRLGKMSKHGDAYLRSLAIQGAHAVLRQVRADSEDPDDRRLQRWVSRLGRKEAAVRLANRNLRIIWVLLQNDQTYRRQVGNAQEAAMS
;
A
#
# COMPACT_ATOMS: atom_id res chain seq x y z
N PHE A 1 15.00 -2.12 -9.05
CA PHE A 1 14.28 -0.87 -8.73
C PHE A 1 15.09 -0.10 -7.71
N ALA A 2 15.25 1.22 -7.83
CA ALA A 2 16.07 1.98 -6.88
C ALA A 2 15.38 2.21 -5.53
N ASN A 3 14.04 2.09 -5.46
CA ASN A 3 13.27 2.20 -4.22
C ASN A 3 11.89 1.54 -4.34
N ALA A 4 11.22 1.38 -3.19
CA ALA A 4 9.87 0.83 -3.06
C ALA A 4 8.82 1.55 -3.93
N ARG A 5 8.96 2.86 -4.14
CA ARG A 5 8.00 3.63 -4.96
C ARG A 5 8.13 3.25 -6.43
N GLN A 6 9.35 3.12 -6.95
CA GLN A 6 9.58 2.65 -8.31
C GLN A 6 9.09 1.21 -8.52
N PHE A 7 9.28 0.34 -7.53
CA PHE A 7 8.72 -1.01 -7.55
C PHE A 7 7.19 -0.99 -7.64
N ALA A 8 6.50 -0.26 -6.76
CA ALA A 8 5.04 -0.16 -6.79
C ALA A 8 4.52 0.52 -8.08
N ALA A 9 5.25 1.51 -8.61
CA ALA A 9 4.91 2.19 -9.86
C ALA A 9 5.04 1.27 -11.08
N TYR A 10 5.96 0.31 -11.06
CA TYR A 10 6.09 -0.71 -12.10
C TYR A 10 4.83 -1.54 -12.23
N PHE A 11 4.16 -1.89 -11.12
CA PHE A 11 2.86 -2.57 -11.13
C PHE A 11 1.67 -1.60 -11.29
N GLY A 12 1.91 -0.36 -11.73
CA GLY A 12 0.88 0.64 -11.98
C GLY A 12 0.13 1.14 -10.75
N LEU A 13 0.54 0.81 -9.52
CA LEU A 13 -0.16 1.22 -8.29
C LEU A 13 0.20 2.64 -7.83
N VAL A 14 1.06 3.34 -8.57
CA VAL A 14 1.44 4.74 -8.34
C VAL A 14 1.10 5.53 -9.61
N PRO A 15 0.50 6.74 -9.49
CA PRO A 15 0.26 7.58 -10.66
C PRO A 15 1.59 7.93 -11.36
N LYS A 16 1.59 7.90 -12.69
CA LYS A 16 2.77 8.26 -13.50
C LYS A 16 3.08 9.73 -13.27
N GLN A 17 4.27 10.03 -12.75
CA GLN A 17 4.75 11.40 -12.61
C GLN A 17 5.57 11.77 -13.84
N ASN A 18 5.05 12.67 -14.67
CA ASN A 18 5.83 13.30 -15.74
C ASN A 18 6.22 14.70 -15.26
N SER A 19 7.51 15.00 -15.27
CA SER A 19 8.03 16.33 -14.92
C SER A 19 8.87 16.84 -16.09
N SER A 20 8.38 17.84 -16.80
CA SER A 20 9.18 18.61 -17.76
C SER A 20 9.36 20.01 -17.20
N GLY A 21 10.59 20.33 -16.76
CA GLY A 21 11.12 21.68 -16.51
C GLY A 21 10.47 22.56 -15.43
N GLU A 22 9.13 22.61 -15.33
CA GLU A 22 8.45 23.69 -14.63
C GLU A 22 7.14 23.27 -13.94
N LYS A 23 6.55 22.10 -14.27
CA LYS A 23 5.29 21.62 -13.64
C LYS A 23 5.30 20.10 -13.45
N VAL A 24 5.13 19.68 -12.20
CA VAL A 24 4.85 18.26 -11.87
C VAL A 24 3.37 17.98 -12.12
N ARG A 25 3.05 17.14 -13.10
CA ARG A 25 1.68 16.68 -13.35
C ARG A 25 1.55 15.20 -12.98
N LEU A 26 0.58 14.89 -12.13
CA LEU A 26 0.17 13.51 -11.84
C LEU A 26 -0.69 13.02 -13.03
N GLY A 27 -0.19 12.04 -13.76
CA GLY A 27 -0.89 11.39 -14.87
C GLY A 27 -1.73 10.18 -14.43
N LYS A 28 -2.39 9.53 -15.40
CA LYS A 28 -3.11 8.27 -15.20
C LYS A 28 -2.19 7.17 -14.64
N MET A 29 -2.77 6.16 -13.99
CA MET A 29 -2.03 4.96 -13.58
C MET A 29 -1.29 4.35 -14.78
N SER A 30 0.00 4.08 -14.64
CA SER A 30 0.78 3.44 -15.70
C SER A 30 0.30 1.99 -15.89
N LYS A 31 0.04 1.59 -17.14
CA LYS A 31 -0.26 0.19 -17.49
C LYS A 31 1.00 -0.69 -17.68
N HIS A 32 2.16 -0.21 -17.26
CA HIS A 32 3.41 -0.97 -17.38
C HIS A 32 3.48 -2.10 -16.34
N GLY A 33 4.35 -3.09 -16.53
CA GLY A 33 4.53 -4.24 -15.63
C GLY A 33 3.42 -5.30 -15.70
N ASP A 34 3.49 -6.27 -14.79
CA ASP A 34 2.60 -7.44 -14.76
C ASP A 34 1.17 -7.07 -14.31
N ALA A 35 0.22 -7.24 -15.23
CA ALA A 35 -1.19 -6.95 -14.99
C ALA A 35 -1.87 -7.98 -14.08
N TYR A 36 -1.39 -9.22 -14.06
CA TYR A 36 -1.89 -10.27 -13.19
C TYR A 36 -1.49 -9.99 -11.74
N LEU A 37 -0.22 -9.66 -11.48
CA LEU A 37 0.23 -9.27 -10.13
C LEU A 37 -0.48 -8.03 -9.59
N ARG A 38 -0.71 -7.02 -10.44
CA ARG A 38 -1.56 -5.86 -10.08
C ARG A 38 -2.95 -6.30 -9.64
N SER A 39 -3.57 -7.18 -10.42
CA SER A 39 -4.92 -7.67 -10.18
C SER A 39 -4.98 -8.44 -8.87
N LEU A 40 -4.04 -9.37 -8.64
CA LEU A 40 -3.92 -10.12 -7.40
C LEU A 40 -3.74 -9.21 -6.19
N ALA A 41 -2.86 -8.21 -6.27
CA ALA A 41 -2.64 -7.27 -5.17
C ALA A 41 -3.91 -6.49 -4.80
N ILE A 42 -4.69 -6.04 -5.81
CA ILE A 42 -5.95 -5.31 -5.59
C ILE A 42 -7.04 -6.25 -5.05
N GLN A 43 -7.16 -7.46 -5.58
CA GLN A 43 -8.14 -8.45 -5.09
C GLN A 43 -7.84 -8.87 -3.64
N GLY A 44 -6.56 -9.10 -3.31
CA GLY A 44 -6.12 -9.35 -1.94
C GLY A 44 -6.46 -8.20 -1.00
N ALA A 45 -6.24 -6.96 -1.44
CA ALA A 45 -6.65 -5.78 -0.68
C ALA A 45 -8.17 -5.71 -0.47
N HIS A 46 -8.98 -6.05 -1.48
CA HIS A 46 -10.44 -6.14 -1.34
C HIS A 46 -10.87 -7.21 -0.33
N ALA A 47 -10.22 -8.37 -0.33
CA ALA A 47 -10.48 -9.44 0.62
C ALA A 47 -10.20 -8.98 2.06
N VAL A 48 -9.07 -8.31 2.30
CA VAL A 48 -8.73 -7.72 3.61
C VAL A 48 -9.80 -6.72 4.04
N LEU A 49 -10.15 -5.75 3.18
CA LEU A 49 -11.17 -4.74 3.51
C LEU A 49 -12.55 -5.36 3.80
N ARG A 50 -12.82 -6.60 3.38
CA ARG A 50 -14.09 -7.32 3.66
C ARG A 50 -14.11 -7.95 5.04
N GLN A 51 -12.93 -8.24 5.59
CA GLN A 51 -12.79 -8.82 6.93
C GLN A 51 -12.62 -7.75 8.03
N VAL A 52 -12.31 -6.51 7.66
CA VAL A 52 -12.23 -5.39 8.62
C VAL A 52 -13.60 -5.19 9.28
N ARG A 53 -13.67 -5.48 10.58
CA ARG A 53 -14.87 -5.28 11.39
C ARG A 53 -14.97 -3.81 11.81
N ALA A 54 -16.19 -3.29 11.92
CA ALA A 54 -16.42 -1.89 12.31
C ALA A 54 -16.03 -1.61 13.78
N ASP A 55 -16.13 -2.62 14.64
CA ASP A 55 -15.86 -2.58 16.08
C ASP A 55 -14.41 -2.95 16.44
N SER A 56 -13.52 -3.08 15.45
CA SER A 56 -12.12 -3.43 15.70
C SER A 56 -11.34 -2.25 16.29
N GLU A 57 -10.72 -2.48 17.45
CA GLU A 57 -9.80 -1.52 18.07
C GLU A 57 -8.38 -1.55 17.49
N ASP A 58 -8.12 -2.47 16.55
CA ASP A 58 -6.82 -2.60 15.92
C ASP A 58 -6.41 -1.31 15.19
N PRO A 59 -5.22 -0.75 15.44
CA PRO A 59 -4.77 0.47 14.77
C PRO A 59 -4.77 0.37 13.24
N ASP A 60 -4.46 -0.81 12.69
CA ASP A 60 -4.47 -1.02 11.24
C ASP A 60 -5.90 -1.10 10.70
N ASP A 61 -6.82 -1.79 11.37
CA ASP A 61 -8.23 -1.84 10.98
C ASP A 61 -8.87 -0.44 11.01
N ARG A 62 -8.63 0.33 12.08
CA ARG A 62 -9.10 1.72 12.19
C ARG A 62 -8.54 2.59 11.06
N ARG A 63 -7.30 2.36 10.62
CA ARG A 63 -6.71 3.05 9.46
C ARG A 63 -7.42 2.67 8.15
N LEU A 64 -7.70 1.38 7.95
CA LEU A 64 -8.40 0.89 6.77
C LEU A 64 -9.84 1.42 6.71
N GLN A 65 -10.56 1.40 7.83
CA GLN A 65 -11.90 2.00 7.94
C GLN A 65 -11.88 3.49 7.56
N ARG A 66 -10.91 4.27 8.07
CA ARG A 66 -10.74 5.68 7.71
C ARG A 66 -10.48 5.90 6.21
N TRP A 67 -9.78 4.99 5.54
CA TRP A 67 -9.61 5.08 4.08
C TRP A 67 -10.91 4.78 3.35
N VAL A 68 -11.62 3.74 3.77
CA VAL A 68 -12.91 3.36 3.17
C VAL A 68 -13.93 4.48 3.32
N SER A 69 -14.02 5.12 4.48
CA SER A 69 -14.97 6.23 4.70
C SER A 69 -14.65 7.47 3.88
N ARG A 70 -13.36 7.80 3.69
CA ARG A 70 -12.95 9.02 2.97
C ARG A 70 -12.88 8.88 1.46
N LEU A 71 -12.51 7.71 0.95
CA LEU A 71 -12.18 7.50 -0.47
C LEU A 71 -13.14 6.52 -1.16
N GLY A 72 -13.95 5.80 -0.38
CA GLY A 72 -14.68 4.65 -0.88
C GLY A 72 -13.80 3.41 -1.03
N ARG A 73 -14.48 2.27 -1.22
CA ARG A 73 -13.86 0.95 -1.08
C ARG A 73 -12.86 0.60 -2.19
N LYS A 74 -13.13 1.03 -3.42
CA LYS A 74 -12.25 0.78 -4.58
C LYS A 74 -10.91 1.49 -4.42
N GLU A 75 -10.94 2.78 -4.08
CA GLU A 75 -9.72 3.57 -3.92
C GLU A 75 -8.95 3.19 -2.65
N ALA A 76 -9.65 2.85 -1.56
CA ALA A 76 -9.02 2.27 -0.38
C ALA A 76 -8.27 0.96 -0.69
N ALA A 77 -8.84 0.10 -1.55
CA ALA A 77 -8.17 -1.14 -1.96
C ALA A 77 -6.90 -0.87 -2.77
N VAL A 78 -6.94 0.06 -3.73
CA VAL A 78 -5.75 0.48 -4.49
C VAL A 78 -4.66 1.04 -3.57
N ARG A 79 -5.06 1.86 -2.59
CA ARG A 79 -4.14 2.43 -1.60
C ARG A 79 -3.49 1.37 -0.71
N LEU A 80 -4.27 0.39 -0.25
CA LEU A 80 -3.76 -0.75 0.51
C LEU A 80 -2.82 -1.63 -0.33
N ALA A 81 -3.19 -1.93 -1.57
CA ALA A 81 -2.34 -2.68 -2.49
C ALA A 81 -0.99 -1.98 -2.73
N ASN A 82 -0.97 -0.66 -2.90
CA ASN A 82 0.25 0.12 -3.02
C ASN A 82 1.13 0.00 -1.76
N ARG A 83 0.53 0.14 -0.56
CA ARG A 83 1.25 -0.08 0.71
C ARG A 83 1.86 -1.49 0.75
N ASN A 84 1.09 -2.51 0.38
CA ASN A 84 1.55 -3.90 0.41
C ASN A 84 2.73 -4.13 -0.54
N LEU A 85 2.69 -3.60 -1.77
CA LEU A 85 3.82 -3.72 -2.70
C LEU A 85 5.08 -3.04 -2.16
N ARG A 86 4.95 -1.92 -1.45
CA ARG A 86 6.10 -1.26 -0.82
C ARG A 86 6.69 -2.10 0.30
N ILE A 87 5.85 -2.79 1.09
CA ILE A 87 6.30 -3.74 2.12
C ILE A 87 7.00 -4.92 1.46
N ILE A 88 6.37 -5.54 0.45
CA ILE A 88 6.93 -6.67 -0.32
C ILE A 88 8.32 -6.30 -0.86
N TRP A 89 8.50 -5.11 -1.42
CA TRP A 89 9.81 -4.67 -1.89
C TRP A 89 10.87 -4.66 -0.79
N VAL A 90 10.55 -4.12 0.39
CA VAL A 90 11.48 -4.10 1.53
C VAL A 90 11.82 -5.52 1.98
N LEU A 91 10.83 -6.43 2.00
CA LEU A 91 11.05 -7.82 2.38
C LEU A 91 11.96 -8.54 1.37
N LEU A 92 11.70 -8.38 0.07
CA LEU A 92 12.49 -8.98 -1.00
C LEU A 92 13.94 -8.44 -1.02
N GLN A 93 14.13 -7.15 -0.78
CA GLN A 93 15.44 -6.53 -0.81
C GLN A 93 16.34 -6.96 0.37
N ASN A 94 15.73 -7.33 1.50
CA ASN A 94 16.43 -7.70 2.73
C ASN A 94 16.38 -9.22 3.02
N ASP A 95 15.80 -10.02 2.13
CA ASP A 95 15.51 -11.44 2.34
C ASP A 95 14.78 -11.73 3.67
N GLN A 96 13.78 -10.90 3.98
CA GLN A 96 13.05 -10.95 5.25
C GLN A 96 11.66 -11.55 5.08
N THR A 97 11.20 -12.25 6.12
CA THR A 97 9.80 -12.67 6.23
C THR A 97 8.95 -11.55 6.83
N TYR A 98 7.72 -11.40 6.35
CA TYR A 98 6.78 -10.44 6.91
C TYR A 98 6.55 -10.72 8.41
N ARG A 99 6.82 -9.71 9.24
CA ARG A 99 6.46 -9.71 10.66
C ARG A 99 5.51 -8.57 10.92
N ARG A 100 4.34 -8.90 11.46
CA ARG A 100 3.37 -7.90 11.89
C ARG A 100 3.96 -7.14 13.08
N GLN A 101 4.25 -5.86 12.90
CA GLN A 101 4.57 -4.98 14.03
C GLN A 101 3.25 -4.64 14.74
N VAL A 102 2.92 -5.40 15.77
CA VAL A 102 1.94 -4.97 16.77
C VAL A 102 2.59 -3.78 17.47
N GLY A 103 1.93 -2.61 17.44
CA GLY A 103 2.58 -1.34 17.73
C GLY A 103 3.42 -1.35 19.01
N ASN A 104 4.67 -0.89 18.90
CA ASN A 104 5.46 -0.45 20.05
C ASN A 104 4.71 0.70 20.72
N ALA A 105 3.88 0.38 21.70
CA ALA A 105 3.51 1.30 22.76
C ALA A 105 4.21 0.80 24.04
N GLN A 106 5.25 1.54 24.43
CA GLN A 106 5.77 1.71 25.81
C GLN A 106 7.01 0.96 26.33
N GLU A 107 7.64 -0.01 25.66
CA GLU A 107 8.84 -0.65 26.27
C GLU A 107 10.19 0.06 26.03
N ALA A 108 10.30 0.95 25.04
CA ALA A 108 11.57 1.61 24.72
C ALA A 108 11.83 2.94 25.47
N ALA A 109 10.99 3.31 26.45
CA ALA A 109 11.14 4.53 27.25
C ALA A 109 11.31 4.25 28.77
N MET A 110 11.68 3.02 29.13
CA MET A 110 11.96 2.60 30.51
C MET A 110 13.36 1.95 30.65
N SER A 111 14.33 2.37 29.84
CA SER A 111 15.74 2.02 30.02
C SER A 111 16.63 3.25 29.84
#